data_AF-A0AAE0X7D3-F1
#
_entry.id   AF-A0AAE0X7D3-F1
#
_cell.length_a   1.000
_cell.length_b   1.000
_cell.length_c   1.000
_cell.angle_alpha   90.00
_cell.angle_beta   90.00
_cell.angle_gamma   90.00
#
_symmetry.space_group_name_H-M   'P 1'
#
loop_
_entity.id
_entity.type
_entity.pdbx_description
1 polymer ?
#
loop_
_entity_poly.entity_id
_entity_poly.type
_entity_poly.pdbx_seq_one_letter_code
_entity_poly.pdbx_strand_id
1 'polypeptide(L)'
;MNGRAARHHGCGCGASSRPNICRLRASHLVQADHRPWLRTDWVPALCPQRRACGYDHPGSALAKVLDGATPLKREDRARLLNDSHTLFDVSEAAARLGDTSPPSADRAEKLGQHFVAFVKGRDGHLWELEGSRKGPLERGLLGEDEDLLSEKAVERGLGRLIKMQQAGGGDLRFSCVALALQDRYESPGRSLSPC
;
A
#
# COMPACT_ATOMS: atom_id res chain seq x y z
N MET A 1 13.01 -57.89 36.81
CA MET A 1 13.03 -57.14 35.53
C MET A 1 11.59 -56.94 35.09
N ASN A 2 11.00 -55.80 35.44
CA ASN A 2 9.70 -55.29 34.96
C ASN A 2 9.82 -54.99 33.45
N GLY A 3 8.81 -54.95 32.58
CA GLY A 3 7.35 -54.99 32.62
C GLY A 3 6.88 -54.54 31.22
N ARG A 4 5.75 -55.07 30.71
CA ARG A 4 5.20 -54.79 29.36
C ARG A 4 4.64 -53.36 29.24
N ALA A 5 4.67 -52.77 28.02
CA ALA A 5 3.47 -52.50 27.20
C ALA A 5 3.64 -51.44 26.09
N ALA A 6 2.97 -51.72 24.97
CA ALA A 6 2.23 -50.84 24.05
C ALA A 6 2.95 -49.88 23.06
N ARG A 7 2.39 -49.92 21.84
CA ARG A 7 2.73 -49.23 20.59
C ARG A 7 2.31 -47.76 20.64
N HIS A 8 2.99 -46.89 19.91
CA HIS A 8 2.37 -45.79 19.14
C HIS A 8 3.27 -45.39 17.97
N HIS A 9 2.75 -45.52 16.75
CA HIS A 9 3.31 -44.93 15.55
C HIS A 9 3.05 -43.42 15.58
N GLY A 10 4.11 -42.62 15.75
CA GLY A 10 4.07 -41.16 15.63
C GLY A 10 4.67 -40.73 14.29
N CYS A 11 3.83 -40.17 13.42
CA CYS A 11 4.22 -39.53 12.17
C CYS A 11 5.02 -38.26 12.51
N GLY A 12 6.29 -38.21 12.12
CA GLY A 12 7.15 -37.04 12.31
C GLY A 12 6.85 -35.97 11.27
N CYS A 13 5.93 -35.04 11.58
CA CYS A 13 5.84 -33.77 10.86
C CYS A 13 6.90 -32.81 11.42
N GLY A 14 7.94 -32.56 10.64
CA GLY A 14 9.01 -31.62 10.97
C GLY A 14 8.45 -30.22 11.22
N ALA A 15 8.80 -29.65 12.37
CA ALA A 15 8.55 -28.26 12.71
C ALA A 15 9.38 -27.36 11.77
N SER A 16 8.72 -26.73 10.81
CA SER A 16 9.30 -25.66 10.00
C SER A 16 9.37 -24.39 10.85
N SER A 17 10.54 -24.11 11.43
CA SER A 17 10.85 -22.84 12.05
C SER A 17 11.09 -21.78 10.96
N ARG A 18 10.01 -21.12 10.50
CA ARG A 18 10.12 -19.88 9.72
C ARG A 18 10.11 -18.69 10.70
N PRO A 19 11.04 -17.73 10.58
CA PRO A 19 11.11 -16.61 11.52
C PRO A 19 9.89 -15.70 11.36
N ASN A 20 9.21 -15.47 12.49
CA ASN A 20 8.06 -14.57 12.62
C ASN A 20 8.49 -13.10 12.45
N ILE A 21 8.45 -12.60 11.23
CA ILE A 21 8.64 -11.17 10.93
C ILE A 21 7.41 -10.32 11.32
N CYS A 22 6.27 -10.95 11.62
CA CYS A 22 4.96 -10.30 11.80
C CYS A 22 4.64 -9.78 13.22
N ARG A 23 5.54 -9.83 14.20
CA ARG A 23 5.15 -9.61 15.62
C ARG A 23 5.75 -8.40 16.36
N LEU A 24 6.58 -7.56 15.73
CA LEU A 24 7.42 -6.62 16.50
C LEU A 24 6.99 -5.14 16.54
N ARG A 25 5.83 -4.72 16.03
CA ARG A 25 5.39 -3.31 16.19
C ARG A 25 3.91 -3.10 16.55
N ALA A 26 3.30 -4.01 17.31
CA ALA A 26 1.94 -3.81 17.82
C ALA A 26 1.86 -3.28 19.27
N SER A 27 2.97 -3.20 19.99
CA SER A 27 2.98 -2.85 21.42
C SER A 27 3.82 -1.60 21.64
N HIS A 28 3.15 -0.46 21.70
CA HIS A 28 3.45 0.76 22.46
C HIS A 28 2.89 1.95 21.68
N LEU A 29 1.68 2.38 22.05
CA LEU A 29 1.20 3.77 22.00
C LEU A 29 -0.28 3.76 22.43
N VAL A 30 -0.50 3.57 23.74
CA VAL A 30 -1.75 3.91 24.42
C VAL A 30 -1.50 5.23 25.14
N GLN A 31 -2.18 6.29 24.68
CA GLN A 31 -2.82 7.27 25.57
C GLN A 31 -3.76 8.14 24.74
N ALA A 32 -4.99 8.27 25.26
CA ALA A 32 -6.13 8.98 24.70
C ALA A 32 -5.89 10.50 24.66
N ASP A 33 -6.48 11.23 23.70
CA ASP A 33 -7.71 12.01 23.90
C ASP A 33 -7.97 13.01 22.74
N HIS A 34 -9.25 13.33 22.51
CA HIS A 34 -9.80 14.44 21.71
C HIS A 34 -9.15 14.81 20.35
N ARG A 35 -9.29 13.97 19.31
CA ARG A 35 -8.90 14.37 17.95
C ARG A 35 -9.98 14.12 16.86
N PRO A 36 -10.41 15.17 16.11
CA PRO A 36 -11.45 15.08 15.07
C PRO A 36 -11.18 14.07 13.93
N TRP A 37 -9.93 13.63 13.79
CA TRP A 37 -9.44 12.76 12.71
C TRP A 37 -9.80 11.27 12.87
N LEU A 38 -10.60 10.91 13.89
CA LEU A 38 -11.09 9.55 14.16
C LEU A 38 -12.42 9.22 13.45
N ARG A 39 -13.01 10.15 12.70
CA ARG A 39 -14.20 9.86 11.90
C ARG A 39 -13.82 9.00 10.70
N THR A 40 -14.49 7.86 10.58
CA THR A 40 -14.37 6.81 9.55
C THR A 40 -14.77 7.27 8.13
N ASP A 41 -15.01 8.56 7.94
CA ASP A 41 -15.84 9.09 6.84
C ASP A 41 -15.01 9.48 5.59
N TRP A 42 -13.68 9.57 5.71
CA TRP A 42 -12.80 10.09 4.65
C TRP A 42 -12.50 9.10 3.52
N VAL A 43 -12.78 7.83 3.73
CA VAL A 43 -12.19 6.76 2.91
C VAL A 43 -12.95 6.53 1.61
N PRO A 44 -14.29 6.58 1.60
CA PRO A 44 -15.03 6.68 0.35
C PRO A 44 -14.70 7.95 -0.45
N ALA A 45 -14.28 9.04 0.21
CA ALA A 45 -13.93 10.31 -0.42
C ALA A 45 -12.50 10.33 -1.01
N LEU A 46 -11.57 9.62 -0.38
CA LEU A 46 -10.15 9.50 -0.76
C LEU A 46 -9.83 8.28 -1.66
N CYS A 47 -10.85 7.46 -1.96
CA CYS A 47 -10.74 6.38 -2.95
C CYS A 47 -11.54 6.69 -4.24
N PRO A 48 -11.27 7.82 -4.94
CA PRO A 48 -11.99 8.14 -6.17
C PRO A 48 -11.75 7.09 -7.26
N GLN A 49 -10.58 6.46 -7.30
CA GLN A 49 -10.19 5.49 -8.34
C GLN A 49 -10.90 4.14 -8.25
N ARG A 50 -11.55 3.80 -7.12
CA ARG A 50 -12.15 2.47 -6.95
C ARG A 50 -13.11 2.13 -8.09
N ARG A 51 -14.02 3.05 -8.46
CA ARG A 51 -14.99 2.83 -9.54
C ARG A 51 -14.58 3.45 -10.87
N ALA A 52 -13.79 4.52 -10.86
CA ALA A 52 -13.44 5.24 -12.09
C ALA A 52 -12.46 4.46 -12.97
N CYS A 53 -11.66 3.55 -12.40
CA CYS A 53 -10.57 2.90 -13.12
C CYS A 53 -10.79 1.41 -13.39
N GLY A 54 -11.85 0.79 -12.82
CA GLY A 54 -12.20 -0.61 -13.09
C GLY A 54 -11.15 -1.66 -12.69
N TYR A 55 -10.14 -1.29 -11.89
CA TYR A 55 -9.04 -2.17 -11.49
C TYR A 55 -9.40 -3.14 -10.36
N ASP A 56 -10.53 -2.95 -9.68
CA ASP A 56 -11.04 -3.90 -8.69
C ASP A 56 -11.99 -4.92 -9.35
N HIS A 57 -11.42 -5.87 -10.10
CA HIS A 57 -12.20 -6.99 -10.62
C HIS A 57 -12.99 -7.63 -9.46
N PRO A 58 -14.32 -7.79 -9.56
CA PRO A 58 -15.12 -8.39 -8.50
C PRO A 58 -14.55 -9.74 -8.07
N GLY A 59 -14.45 -9.96 -6.76
CA GLY A 59 -13.88 -11.19 -6.20
C GLY A 59 -12.35 -11.29 -6.19
N SER A 60 -11.63 -10.32 -6.78
CA SER A 60 -10.16 -10.24 -6.67
C SER A 60 -9.70 -10.06 -5.23
N ALA A 61 -8.44 -10.42 -4.95
CA ALA A 61 -7.83 -10.24 -3.63
C ALA A 61 -7.84 -8.77 -3.18
N LEU A 62 -7.56 -7.85 -4.11
CA LEU A 62 -7.60 -6.42 -3.84
C LEU A 62 -9.02 -5.94 -3.53
N ALA A 63 -10.03 -6.36 -4.32
CA ALA A 63 -11.43 -6.00 -4.06
C ALA A 63 -11.88 -6.45 -2.66
N LYS A 64 -11.54 -7.69 -2.26
CA LYS A 64 -11.85 -8.22 -0.92
C LYS A 64 -11.23 -7.40 0.20
N VAL A 65 -9.97 -7.01 0.07
CA VAL A 65 -9.29 -6.18 1.07
C VAL A 65 -9.89 -4.78 1.11
N LEU A 66 -10.22 -4.18 -0.05
CA LEU A 66 -10.87 -2.87 -0.10
C LEU A 66 -12.26 -2.89 0.57
N ASP A 67 -13.07 -3.89 0.27
CA ASP A 67 -14.40 -4.06 0.88
C ASP A 67 -14.31 -4.26 2.39
N GLY A 68 -13.41 -5.14 2.85
CA GLY A 68 -13.18 -5.37 4.27
C GLY A 68 -12.57 -4.17 5.00
N ALA A 69 -11.72 -3.38 4.33
CA ALA A 69 -11.04 -2.24 4.91
C ALA A 69 -11.93 -1.00 5.04
N THR A 70 -12.90 -0.82 4.13
CA THR A 70 -13.77 0.36 4.07
C THR A 70 -14.42 0.72 5.42
N PRO A 71 -15.04 -0.22 6.16
CA PRO A 71 -15.66 0.10 7.45
C PRO A 71 -14.68 0.21 8.62
N LEU A 72 -13.42 -0.23 8.47
CA LEU A 72 -12.47 -0.34 9.57
C LEU A 72 -11.79 1.01 9.89
N LYS A 73 -11.17 1.09 11.07
CA LYS A 73 -10.24 2.18 11.43
C LYS A 73 -8.83 1.88 10.93
N ARG A 74 -7.96 2.91 10.91
CA ARG A 74 -6.60 2.84 10.35
C ARG A 74 -5.82 1.60 10.77
N GLU A 75 -5.77 1.31 12.07
CA GLU A 75 -5.01 0.18 12.63
C GLU A 75 -5.54 -1.14 12.10
N ASP A 76 -6.84 -1.32 12.10
CA ASP A 76 -7.47 -2.58 11.72
C ASP A 76 -7.43 -2.79 10.19
N ARG A 77 -7.38 -1.70 9.41
CA ARG A 77 -7.08 -1.77 7.97
C ARG A 77 -5.65 -2.21 7.71
N ALA A 78 -4.69 -1.65 8.45
CA ALA A 78 -3.29 -2.03 8.31
C ALA A 78 -3.11 -3.51 8.67
N ARG A 79 -3.77 -3.99 9.73
CA ARG A 79 -3.82 -5.42 10.07
C ARG A 79 -4.44 -6.25 8.95
N LEU A 80 -5.63 -5.88 8.46
CA LEU A 80 -6.30 -6.60 7.38
C LEU A 80 -5.42 -6.72 6.12
N LEU A 81 -4.73 -5.63 5.74
CA LEU A 81 -3.79 -5.64 4.62
C LEU A 81 -2.59 -6.55 4.88
N ASN A 82 -1.98 -6.44 6.07
CA ASN A 82 -0.83 -7.23 6.49
C ASN A 82 -1.14 -8.73 6.56
N ASP A 83 -2.34 -9.08 7.00
CA ASP A 83 -2.77 -10.46 7.21
C ASP A 83 -3.26 -11.11 5.89
N SER A 84 -3.25 -10.38 4.78
CA SER A 84 -3.63 -10.90 3.46
C SER A 84 -2.47 -11.67 2.81
N HIS A 85 -2.49 -12.98 2.95
CA HIS A 85 -1.50 -13.88 2.34
C HIS A 85 -1.45 -13.71 0.81
N THR A 86 -2.60 -13.61 0.14
CA THR A 86 -2.64 -13.48 -1.33
C THR A 86 -1.99 -12.19 -1.81
N LEU A 87 -2.19 -11.07 -1.12
CA LEU A 87 -1.52 -9.82 -1.49
C LEU A 87 -0.04 -9.85 -1.16
N PHE A 88 0.35 -10.49 -0.05
CA PHE A 88 1.75 -10.72 0.29
C PHE A 88 2.46 -11.51 -0.81
N ASP A 89 1.92 -12.65 -1.24
CA ASP A 89 2.52 -13.51 -2.26
C ASP A 89 2.66 -12.78 -3.61
N VAL A 90 1.64 -12.03 -4.03
CA VAL A 90 1.69 -11.23 -5.26
C VAL A 90 2.71 -10.09 -5.14
N SER A 91 2.79 -9.42 -3.98
CA SER A 91 3.79 -8.37 -3.75
C SER A 91 5.21 -8.93 -3.72
N GLU A 92 5.41 -10.12 -3.16
CA GLU A 92 6.71 -10.80 -3.11
C GLU A 92 7.16 -11.23 -4.51
N ALA A 93 6.24 -11.80 -5.30
CA ALA A 93 6.49 -12.11 -6.69
C ALA A 93 6.83 -10.86 -7.52
N ALA A 94 6.08 -9.75 -7.33
CA ALA A 94 6.34 -8.49 -8.00
C ALA A 94 7.70 -7.87 -7.61
N ALA A 95 8.13 -8.02 -6.36
CA ALA A 95 9.44 -7.53 -5.89
C ALA A 95 10.63 -8.22 -6.58
N ARG A 96 10.42 -9.38 -7.21
CA ARG A 96 11.44 -10.10 -7.99
C ARG A 96 11.46 -9.67 -9.46
N LEU A 97 10.51 -8.83 -9.90
CA LEU A 97 10.46 -8.29 -11.24
C LEU A 97 11.31 -7.02 -11.36
N GLY A 98 11.69 -6.67 -12.60
CA GLY A 98 12.47 -5.49 -12.92
C GLY A 98 13.95 -5.78 -13.14
N ASP A 99 14.73 -4.72 -13.33
CA ASP A 99 16.14 -4.82 -13.77
C ASP A 99 17.12 -5.11 -12.63
N THR A 100 16.66 -5.08 -11.38
CA THR A 100 17.51 -5.25 -10.19
C THR A 100 16.96 -6.32 -9.27
N SER A 101 17.85 -7.06 -8.61
CA SER A 101 17.43 -8.04 -7.59
C SER A 101 16.94 -7.33 -6.32
N PRO A 102 15.88 -7.84 -5.68
CA PRO A 102 15.38 -7.26 -4.43
C PRO A 102 16.46 -7.31 -3.34
N PRO A 103 16.61 -6.25 -2.52
CA PRO A 103 17.52 -6.25 -1.39
C PRO A 103 17.06 -7.22 -0.30
N SER A 104 17.96 -7.62 0.59
CA SER A 104 17.58 -8.29 1.84
C SER A 104 16.75 -7.36 2.73
N ALA A 105 15.94 -7.93 3.61
CA ALA A 105 15.06 -7.16 4.50
C ALA A 105 15.83 -6.16 5.38
N ASP A 106 16.95 -6.58 5.95
CA ASP A 106 17.80 -5.73 6.80
C ASP A 106 18.45 -4.58 6.03
N ARG A 107 18.73 -4.78 4.74
CA ARG A 107 19.25 -3.73 3.86
C ARG A 107 18.14 -2.78 3.45
N ALA A 108 16.95 -3.28 3.14
CA ALA A 108 15.79 -2.47 2.75
C ALA A 108 15.43 -1.44 3.83
N GLU A 109 15.40 -1.84 5.10
CA GLU A 109 15.13 -0.93 6.24
C GLU A 109 16.15 0.23 6.34
N LYS A 110 17.40 -0.01 5.95
CA LYS A 110 18.48 0.99 6.02
C LYS A 110 18.47 1.96 4.83
N LEU A 111 17.76 1.65 3.74
CA LEU A 111 17.74 2.50 2.54
C LEU A 111 16.93 3.78 2.73
N GLY A 112 15.99 3.81 3.69
CA GLY A 112 15.17 4.99 3.99
C GLY A 112 14.19 5.40 2.87
N GLN A 113 14.11 4.62 1.79
CA GLN A 113 13.20 4.86 0.67
C GLN A 113 11.79 4.41 1.03
N HIS A 114 10.79 5.21 0.68
CA HIS A 114 9.39 4.93 0.96
C HIS A 114 8.49 5.40 -0.18
N PHE A 115 7.35 4.72 -0.35
CA PHE A 115 6.33 5.12 -1.31
C PHE A 115 5.32 6.06 -0.66
N VAL A 116 4.96 7.11 -1.41
CA VAL A 116 3.85 8.01 -1.12
C VAL A 116 2.92 8.05 -2.33
N ALA A 117 1.62 8.20 -2.09
CA ALA A 117 0.65 8.39 -3.16
C ALA A 117 0.01 9.76 -3.06
N PHE A 118 -0.17 10.42 -4.21
CA PHE A 118 -0.92 11.65 -4.33
C PHE A 118 -2.25 11.36 -5.02
N VAL A 119 -3.36 11.84 -4.45
CA VAL A 119 -4.70 11.65 -5.01
C VAL A 119 -5.50 12.95 -4.97
N LYS A 120 -6.27 13.25 -6.02
CA LYS A 120 -7.29 14.30 -5.99
C LYS A 120 -8.55 13.69 -5.39
N GLY A 121 -8.93 14.11 -4.19
CA GLY A 121 -10.13 13.64 -3.52
C GLY A 121 -11.39 14.09 -4.26
N ARG A 122 -12.53 13.45 -3.95
CA ARG A 122 -13.84 13.88 -4.51
C ARG A 122 -14.26 15.27 -4.03
N ASP A 123 -13.64 15.74 -2.95
CA ASP A 123 -13.73 17.10 -2.43
C ASP A 123 -12.91 18.11 -3.25
N GLY A 124 -12.15 17.67 -4.26
CA GLY A 124 -11.29 18.51 -5.08
C GLY A 124 -9.92 18.78 -4.45
N HIS A 125 -9.66 18.32 -3.23
CA HIS A 125 -8.39 18.56 -2.55
C HIS A 125 -7.32 17.58 -3.01
N LEU A 126 -6.07 18.06 -3.07
CA LEU A 126 -4.89 17.21 -3.23
C LEU A 126 -4.54 16.58 -1.89
N TRP A 127 -4.47 15.26 -1.85
CA TRP A 127 -4.15 14.49 -0.66
C TRP A 127 -2.87 13.69 -0.87
N GLU A 128 -2.00 13.71 0.13
CA GLU A 128 -0.82 12.85 0.23
C GLU A 128 -1.09 11.72 1.21
N LEU A 129 -0.92 10.49 0.73
CA LEU A 129 -1.14 9.26 1.47
C LEU A 129 0.21 8.61 1.74
N GLU A 130 0.68 8.71 2.99
CA GLU A 130 1.90 8.08 3.47
C GLU A 130 1.57 7.12 4.63
N GLY A 131 1.87 5.84 4.45
CA GLY A 131 1.51 4.79 5.42
C GLY A 131 2.19 4.90 6.79
N SER A 132 3.30 5.63 6.89
CA SER A 132 4.02 5.84 8.16
C SER A 132 3.38 6.94 9.03
N ARG A 133 2.52 7.79 8.44
CA ARG A 133 1.87 8.91 9.12
C ARG A 133 0.60 8.50 9.83
N LYS A 134 0.13 9.38 10.72
CA LYS A 134 -1.11 9.17 11.46
C LYS A 134 -2.38 9.40 10.63
N GLY A 135 -2.26 9.83 9.38
CA GLY A 135 -3.39 10.08 8.50
C GLY A 135 -2.94 10.75 7.20
N PRO A 136 -3.86 10.95 6.25
CA PRO A 136 -3.58 11.65 5.01
C PRO A 136 -3.22 13.12 5.30
N LEU A 137 -2.37 13.70 4.45
CA LEU A 137 -2.05 15.12 4.51
C LEU A 137 -2.77 15.87 3.41
N GLU A 138 -3.49 16.91 3.78
CA GLU A 138 -4.09 17.83 2.82
C GLU A 138 -3.01 18.76 2.26
N ARG A 139 -2.93 18.86 0.94
CA ARG A 139 -2.01 19.74 0.21
C ARG A 139 -2.74 20.92 -0.46
N GLY A 140 -4.04 21.04 -0.22
CA GLY A 140 -4.90 22.15 -0.63
C GLY A 140 -5.77 21.83 -1.86
N LEU A 141 -6.70 22.73 -2.16
CA LEU A 141 -7.68 22.59 -3.23
C LEU A 141 -7.06 22.72 -4.64
N LEU A 142 -7.44 21.82 -5.54
CA LEU A 142 -7.21 21.90 -6.98
C LEU A 142 -8.46 22.46 -7.68
N GLY A 143 -8.26 23.20 -8.76
CA GLY A 143 -9.31 23.69 -9.65
C GLY A 143 -10.06 22.54 -10.32
N GLU A 144 -11.20 22.86 -10.92
CA GLU A 144 -12.02 21.86 -11.61
C GLU A 144 -11.28 21.25 -12.82
N ASP A 145 -10.50 22.07 -13.52
CA ASP A 145 -9.67 21.74 -14.67
C ASP A 145 -8.26 21.23 -14.30
N GLU A 146 -7.87 21.33 -13.03
CA GLU A 146 -6.56 20.88 -12.56
C GLU A 146 -6.58 19.38 -12.16
N ASP A 147 -5.63 18.61 -12.67
CA ASP A 147 -5.39 17.21 -12.32
C ASP A 147 -4.12 17.05 -11.45
N LEU A 148 -3.70 15.80 -11.23
CA LEU A 148 -2.52 15.49 -10.43
C LEU A 148 -1.17 15.84 -11.09
N LEU A 149 -1.17 16.10 -12.40
CA LEU A 149 0.02 16.45 -13.17
C LEU A 149 0.07 17.95 -13.50
N SER A 150 -0.99 18.69 -13.20
CA SER A 150 -1.06 20.14 -13.31
C SER A 150 0.03 20.80 -12.46
N GLU A 151 0.54 21.94 -12.92
CA GLU A 151 1.68 22.64 -12.30
C GLU A 151 1.51 22.83 -10.78
N LYS A 152 0.33 23.29 -10.37
CA LYS A 152 0.00 23.49 -8.96
C LYS A 152 0.00 22.20 -8.15
N ALA A 153 -0.48 21.08 -8.71
CA ALA A 153 -0.49 19.80 -8.03
C ALA A 153 0.93 19.24 -7.87
N VAL A 154 1.75 19.33 -8.92
CA VAL A 154 3.16 18.94 -8.89
C VAL A 154 3.92 19.81 -7.89
N GLU A 155 3.72 21.12 -7.89
CA GLU A 155 4.39 22.03 -6.95
C GLU A 155 4.02 21.71 -5.49
N ARG A 156 2.73 21.51 -5.21
CA ARG A 156 2.25 21.27 -3.83
C ARG A 156 2.50 19.85 -3.33
N GLY A 157 2.59 18.88 -4.23
CA GLY A 157 2.87 17.47 -3.96
C GLY A 157 4.37 17.15 -4.05
N LEU A 158 4.76 16.45 -5.11
CA LEU A 158 6.14 15.94 -5.30
C LEU A 158 7.19 17.05 -5.29
N GLY A 159 6.93 18.17 -5.95
CA GLY A 159 7.85 19.31 -6.02
C GLY A 159 8.19 19.87 -4.64
N ARG A 160 7.21 19.94 -3.75
CA ARG A 160 7.43 20.33 -2.34
C ARG A 160 8.34 19.34 -1.62
N LEU A 161 8.12 18.03 -1.79
CA LEU A 161 8.98 17.02 -1.16
C LEU A 161 10.43 17.12 -1.64
N ILE A 162 10.64 17.31 -2.95
CA ILE A 162 11.97 17.51 -3.53
C ILE A 162 12.62 18.77 -2.93
N LYS A 163 11.93 19.91 -2.93
CA LYS A 163 12.43 21.18 -2.36
C LYS A 163 12.81 21.01 -0.88
N MET A 164 11.99 20.30 -0.10
CA MET A 164 12.26 20.04 1.32
C MET A 164 13.51 19.16 1.52
N GLN A 165 13.68 18.09 0.74
CA GLN A 165 14.87 17.26 0.84
C GLN A 165 16.12 17.99 0.38
N GLN A 166 16.04 18.78 -0.69
CA GLN A 166 17.15 19.63 -1.14
C GLN A 166 17.61 20.60 -0.06
N ALA A 167 16.67 21.31 0.58
CA ALA A 167 16.99 22.27 1.64
C ALA A 167 17.54 21.58 2.91
N GLY A 168 17.10 20.35 3.19
CA GLY A 168 17.56 19.56 4.34
C GLY A 168 18.85 18.77 4.12
N GLY A 169 19.47 18.86 2.93
CA GLY A 169 20.63 18.03 2.57
C GLY A 169 20.30 16.54 2.47
N GLY A 170 19.04 16.21 2.20
CA GLY A 170 18.52 14.85 2.10
C GLY A 170 18.86 14.18 0.76
N ASP A 171 18.43 12.93 0.64
CA ASP A 171 18.60 12.13 -0.57
C ASP A 171 17.68 12.63 -1.70
N LEU A 172 18.24 12.78 -2.90
CA LEU A 172 17.54 13.28 -4.09
C LEU A 172 17.18 12.18 -5.10
N ARG A 173 17.31 10.91 -4.70
CA ARG A 173 16.85 9.76 -5.49
C ARG A 173 15.34 9.63 -5.41
N PHE A 174 14.64 10.40 -6.24
CA PHE A 174 13.19 10.31 -6.41
C PHE A 174 12.83 9.52 -7.67
N SER A 175 11.73 8.77 -7.58
CA SER A 175 11.05 8.16 -8.74
C SER A 175 9.57 8.49 -8.65
N CYS A 176 8.95 8.75 -9.80
CA CYS A 176 7.53 9.07 -9.90
C CYS A 176 6.90 8.22 -11.00
N VAL A 177 5.75 7.62 -10.68
CA VAL A 177 4.93 6.86 -11.63
C VAL A 177 3.52 7.43 -11.56
N ALA A 178 2.94 7.73 -12.73
CA ALA A 178 1.57 8.20 -12.84
C ALA A 178 0.64 7.05 -13.25
N LEU A 179 -0.46 6.87 -12.52
CA LEU A 179 -1.55 5.99 -12.93
C LEU A 179 -2.47 6.76 -13.89
N ALA A 180 -2.28 6.54 -15.18
CA ALA A 180 -3.08 7.15 -16.24
C ALA A 180 -4.09 6.16 -16.82
N LEU A 181 -5.14 6.68 -17.46
CA LEU A 181 -6.02 5.85 -18.28
C LEU A 181 -5.19 5.21 -19.38
N GLN A 182 -5.36 3.91 -19.57
CA GLN A 182 -4.80 3.23 -20.72
C GLN A 182 -5.61 3.69 -21.95
N ASP A 183 -5.03 4.59 -22.75
CA ASP A 183 -5.52 4.80 -24.10
C ASP A 183 -5.48 3.45 -24.80
N ARG A 184 -6.62 3.04 -25.36
CA ARG A 184 -6.71 1.89 -26.25
C ARG A 184 -5.95 2.24 -27.53
N TYR A 185 -4.62 2.24 -27.48
CA TYR A 185 -3.82 2.27 -28.68
C TYR A 185 -4.01 0.91 -29.34
N GLU A 186 -4.81 0.89 -30.41
CA GLU A 186 -4.92 -0.26 -31.30
C GLU A 186 -3.53 -0.47 -31.89
N SER A 187 -2.76 -1.36 -31.26
CA SER A 187 -1.46 -1.75 -31.77
C SER A 187 -1.74 -2.45 -33.11
N PRO A 188 -1.21 -1.98 -34.26
CA PRO A 188 -1.41 -2.69 -35.51
C PRO A 188 -0.80 -4.09 -35.35
N GLY A 189 -1.66 -5.11 -35.22
CA GLY A 189 -1.26 -6.52 -35.21
C GLY A 189 -1.60 -7.37 -33.98
N ARG A 190 -2.19 -6.84 -32.90
CA ARG A 190 -2.64 -7.71 -31.79
C ARG A 190 -4.14 -7.96 -31.87
N SER A 191 -4.53 -8.88 -32.76
CA SER A 191 -5.87 -9.48 -32.68
C SER A 191 -5.98 -10.26 -31.37
N LEU A 192 -6.88 -9.85 -30.49
CA LEU A 192 -7.34 -10.67 -29.39
C LEU A 192 -8.69 -11.22 -29.81
N SER A 193 -8.72 -12.51 -30.12
CA SER A 193 -9.96 -13.26 -30.38
C SER A 193 -10.87 -13.18 -29.14
N PRO A 194 -12.17 -12.93 -29.31
CA PRO A 194 -13.10 -12.93 -28.19
C PRO A 194 -13.34 -14.36 -27.68
N CYS A 195 -13.36 -14.52 -26.36
CA CYS A 195 -14.01 -15.65 -25.70
C CYS A 195 -15.53 -15.48 -25.77
#